data_AF-A0A8B6XHA0-F1
#
_entry.id   AF-A0A8B6XHA0-F1
#
_cell.length_a   1.000
_cell.length_b   1.000
_cell.length_c   1.000
_cell.angle_alpha   90.00
_cell.angle_beta   90.00
_cell.angle_gamma   90.00
#
_symmetry.space_group_name_H-M   'P 1'
#
loop_
_entity.id
_entity.type
_entity.pdbx_description
1 polymer ?
#
loop_
_entity_poly.entity_id
_entity_poly.type
_entity_poly.pdbx_seq_one_letter_code
_entity_poly.pdbx_strand_id
1 'polypeptide(L)'
;FVGSLSYSVRSITNKLIFSPANFRSLYHTFGSPFSDSTCKPHEIDFYAPQEYLISSYIRDKLAPIKLGRYGEDLLFYLYYTNCGDILQLAAAAELYARDWRYHKDERVWITRFPGMEPQIKTASYEKGTYYYFDPQGWRKVAKEFYVEYDKLEEKPTAQALQQQQAQQQTQQVA
;
A
#
# COMPACT_ATOMS: atom_id res chain seq x y z
N PHE A 1 22.85 27.85 21.99
CA PHE A 1 22.68 27.42 20.59
C PHE A 1 21.23 27.05 20.37
N VAL A 2 20.41 28.01 19.96
CA VAL A 2 18.99 27.78 19.61
C VAL A 2 18.93 27.89 18.09
N GLY A 3 18.88 26.73 17.41
CA GLY A 3 18.83 26.67 15.95
C GLY A 3 17.44 27.03 15.47
N SER A 4 17.28 28.26 14.97
CA SER A 4 16.11 28.70 14.23
C SER A 4 16.04 27.93 12.91
N LEU A 5 15.14 26.94 12.83
CA LEU A 5 14.71 26.38 11.56
C LEU A 5 13.75 27.38 10.92
N SER A 6 14.32 28.34 10.18
CA SER A 6 13.57 29.21 9.28
C SER A 6 13.09 28.36 8.09
N TYR A 7 11.96 27.67 8.26
CA TYR A 7 11.21 27.16 7.11
C TYR A 7 10.58 28.37 6.42
N SER A 8 11.18 28.79 5.31
CA SER A 8 10.66 29.88 4.47
C SER A 8 9.22 29.57 4.06
N VAL A 9 8.30 30.49 4.33
CA VAL A 9 6.87 30.42 3.95
C VAL A 9 6.71 30.14 2.44
N ARG A 10 7.70 30.52 1.62
CA ARG A 10 7.75 30.22 0.17
C ARG A 10 7.82 28.72 -0.15
N SER A 11 8.38 27.90 0.73
CA SER A 11 8.48 26.44 0.55
C SER A 11 7.12 25.74 0.72
N ILE A 12 6.24 26.28 1.56
CA ILE A 12 4.90 25.74 1.80
C ILE A 12 3.97 26.11 0.65
N THR A 13 4.07 27.34 0.13
CA THR A 13 3.28 27.78 -1.03
C THR A 13 3.59 27.00 -2.31
N ASN A 14 4.83 26.54 -2.52
CA ASN A 14 5.14 25.70 -3.69
C ASN A 14 4.58 24.28 -3.60
N LYS A 15 4.37 23.72 -2.39
CA LYS A 15 3.62 22.46 -2.20
C LYS A 15 2.11 22.63 -2.42
N LEU A 16 1.58 23.85 -2.32
CA LEU A 16 0.15 24.13 -2.35
C LEU A 16 -0.40 24.56 -3.71
N ILE A 17 0.44 25.06 -4.64
CA ILE A 17 -0.10 25.88 -5.73
C ILE A 17 0.10 25.28 -7.13
N PHE A 18 1.16 24.52 -7.44
CA PHE A 18 1.30 23.93 -8.78
C PHE A 18 2.12 22.65 -8.79
N SER A 19 1.51 21.54 -9.24
CA SER A 19 2.27 20.51 -9.94
C SER A 19 2.46 20.98 -11.39
N PRO A 20 3.68 20.98 -11.96
CA PRO A 20 3.89 21.35 -13.36
C PRO A 20 3.09 20.49 -14.35
N ALA A 21 2.58 19.33 -13.89
CA ALA A 21 1.82 18.38 -14.67
C ALA A 21 0.29 18.53 -14.59
N ASN A 22 -0.26 19.38 -13.70
CA ASN A 22 -1.70 19.51 -13.52
C ASN A 22 -2.12 20.94 -13.16
N PHE A 23 -2.88 21.59 -14.04
CA PHE A 23 -3.51 22.92 -13.85
C PHE A 23 -4.68 22.92 -12.83
N ARG A 24 -4.73 21.96 -11.90
CA ARG A 24 -5.84 21.81 -10.94
C ARG A 24 -5.37 22.14 -9.52
N SER A 25 -6.23 22.85 -8.80
CA SER A 25 -5.94 23.28 -7.43
C SER A 25 -5.89 22.10 -6.47
N LEU A 26 -4.81 22.00 -5.68
CA LEU A 26 -4.50 20.87 -4.81
C LEU A 26 -5.10 20.99 -3.40
N TYR A 27 -5.84 22.07 -3.09
CA TYR A 27 -6.38 22.31 -1.74
C TYR A 27 -7.23 21.13 -1.22
N HIS A 28 -7.99 20.49 -2.09
CA HIS A 28 -8.94 19.45 -1.72
C HIS A 28 -8.28 18.09 -1.40
N THR A 29 -7.03 17.90 -1.81
CA THR A 29 -6.22 16.71 -1.49
C THR A 29 -4.95 17.08 -0.73
N PHE A 30 -4.85 18.30 -0.21
CA PHE A 30 -3.72 18.72 0.59
C PHE A 30 -3.83 18.09 1.99
N GLY A 31 -2.95 17.12 2.27
CA GLY A 31 -2.97 16.43 3.57
C GLY A 31 -2.44 17.30 4.71
N SER A 32 -1.21 17.80 4.61
CA SER A 32 -0.56 18.61 5.64
C SER A 32 0.71 19.27 5.10
N PRO A 33 1.18 20.40 5.66
CA PRO A 33 2.49 20.99 5.34
C PRO A 33 3.67 20.02 5.50
N PHE A 34 3.54 19.03 6.39
CA PHE A 34 4.55 18.01 6.66
C PHE A 34 4.30 16.69 5.92
N SER A 35 3.19 16.57 5.19
CA SER A 35 2.94 15.36 4.40
C SER A 35 3.78 15.38 3.13
N ASP A 36 4.35 14.21 2.81
CA ASP A 36 5.03 13.96 1.54
C ASP A 36 4.07 13.44 0.47
N SER A 37 2.83 13.12 0.84
CA SER A 37 1.78 12.60 -0.04
C SER A 37 0.49 13.41 0.05
N THR A 38 -0.31 13.38 -1.02
CA THR A 38 -1.68 13.93 -1.00
C THR A 38 -2.58 13.11 -0.07
N CYS A 39 -3.60 13.76 0.47
CA CYS A 39 -4.67 13.13 1.25
C CYS A 39 -5.31 11.99 0.45
N LYS A 40 -5.45 10.81 1.07
CA LYS A 40 -6.08 9.66 0.42
C LYS A 40 -7.59 9.91 0.33
N PRO A 41 -8.31 9.31 -0.65
CA PRO A 41 -9.75 9.52 -0.77
C PRO A 41 -10.56 9.18 0.49
N HIS A 42 -10.12 8.22 1.30
CA HIS A 42 -10.78 7.84 2.55
C HIS A 42 -10.43 8.74 3.74
N GLU A 43 -9.44 9.63 3.60
CA GLU A 43 -9.05 10.63 4.60
C GLU A 43 -9.74 11.98 4.32
N ILE A 44 -10.46 12.12 3.20
CA ILE A 44 -11.19 13.33 2.83
C ILE A 44 -12.64 13.18 3.30
N ASP A 45 -13.06 14.08 4.18
CA ASP A 45 -14.44 14.14 4.63
C ASP A 45 -15.37 14.50 3.48
N PHE A 46 -16.41 13.68 3.29
CA PHE A 46 -17.48 13.92 2.33
C PHE A 46 -18.83 13.81 3.03
N TYR A 47 -19.77 14.69 2.66
CA TYR A 47 -21.14 14.61 3.15
C TYR A 47 -21.83 13.38 2.54
N ALA A 48 -21.78 12.26 3.24
CA ALA A 48 -22.49 11.05 2.86
C ALA A 48 -23.96 11.15 3.31
N PRO A 49 -24.92 10.74 2.46
CA PRO A 49 -26.31 10.57 2.89
C PRO A 49 -26.42 9.65 4.12
N GLN A 50 -27.43 9.90 4.96
CA GLN A 50 -27.58 9.21 6.25
C GLN A 50 -27.70 7.69 6.09
N GLU A 51 -28.23 7.22 4.96
CA GLU A 51 -28.39 5.82 4.61
C GLU A 51 -27.04 5.08 4.50
N TYR A 52 -25.95 5.78 4.19
CA TYR A 52 -24.61 5.20 4.11
C TYR A 52 -23.88 5.16 5.47
N LEU A 53 -24.40 5.83 6.50
CA LEU A 53 -23.82 5.85 7.85
C LEU A 53 -24.16 4.57 8.64
N ILE A 54 -24.10 3.42 7.97
CA ILE A 54 -24.50 2.11 8.52
C ILE A 54 -23.70 1.71 9.77
N SER A 55 -22.46 2.19 9.89
CA SER A 55 -21.56 1.83 10.99
C SER A 55 -22.10 2.23 12.37
N SER A 56 -22.95 3.25 12.47
CA SER A 56 -23.62 3.62 13.73
C SER A 56 -24.78 2.70 14.09
N TYR A 57 -25.42 2.06 13.11
CA TYR A 57 -26.64 1.27 13.30
C TYR A 57 -26.39 -0.22 13.51
N ILE A 58 -25.35 -0.77 12.87
CA ILE A 58 -25.07 -2.22 12.86
C ILE A 58 -23.70 -2.59 13.39
N ARG A 59 -23.02 -1.69 14.13
CA ARG A 59 -21.64 -1.88 14.62
C ARG A 59 -21.41 -3.27 15.22
N ASP A 60 -22.29 -3.68 16.13
CA ASP A 60 -22.14 -4.94 16.87
C ASP A 60 -22.44 -6.19 16.02
N LYS A 61 -23.02 -6.01 14.83
CA LYS A 61 -23.33 -7.08 13.87
C LYS A 61 -22.29 -7.20 12.76
N LEU A 62 -21.39 -6.22 12.62
CA LEU A 62 -20.35 -6.23 11.59
C LEU A 62 -19.31 -7.30 11.90
N ALA A 63 -18.95 -8.08 10.89
CA ALA A 63 -17.88 -9.05 11.04
C ALA A 63 -16.55 -8.32 11.33
N PRO A 64 -15.71 -8.84 12.25
CA PRO A 64 -14.40 -8.26 12.47
C PRO A 64 -13.56 -8.35 11.20
N ILE A 65 -12.76 -7.32 10.97
CA ILE A 65 -11.83 -7.26 9.84
C ILE A 65 -10.81 -8.40 10.00
N LYS A 66 -10.84 -9.34 9.05
CA LYS A 66 -9.95 -10.51 9.02
C LYS A 66 -9.46 -10.67 7.59
N LEU A 67 -8.21 -10.26 7.33
CA LEU A 67 -7.64 -10.20 5.97
C LEU A 67 -7.63 -11.57 5.28
N GLY A 68 -7.43 -12.67 6.03
CA GLY A 68 -7.52 -14.03 5.49
C GLY A 68 -8.87 -14.40 4.87
N ARG A 69 -9.97 -13.68 5.19
CA ARG A 69 -11.29 -13.89 4.57
C ARG A 69 -11.47 -13.14 3.25
N TYR A 70 -10.60 -12.20 2.93
CA TYR A 70 -10.72 -11.33 1.78
C TYR A 70 -10.09 -11.95 0.54
N GLY A 71 -10.64 -11.67 -0.64
CA GLY A 71 -10.06 -12.07 -1.92
C GLY A 71 -8.77 -11.31 -2.23
N GLU A 72 -7.99 -11.82 -3.19
CA GLU A 72 -6.73 -11.18 -3.63
C GLU A 72 -6.95 -9.73 -4.10
N ASP A 73 -8.06 -9.47 -4.78
CA ASP A 73 -8.42 -8.13 -5.29
C ASP A 73 -8.46 -7.08 -4.18
N LEU A 74 -9.14 -7.38 -3.07
CA LEU A 74 -9.20 -6.50 -1.91
C LEU A 74 -7.84 -6.38 -1.22
N LEU A 75 -7.03 -7.44 -1.20
CA LEU A 75 -5.66 -7.36 -0.66
C LEU A 75 -4.77 -6.44 -1.51
N PHE A 76 -4.86 -6.50 -2.84
CA PHE A 76 -4.17 -5.56 -3.72
C PHE A 76 -4.66 -4.13 -3.51
N TYR A 77 -5.98 -3.93 -3.38
CA TYR A 77 -6.54 -2.63 -3.05
C TYR A 77 -5.94 -2.07 -1.76
N LEU A 78 -5.93 -2.86 -0.68
CA LEU A 78 -5.35 -2.42 0.59
C LEU A 78 -3.85 -2.13 0.47
N TYR A 79 -3.09 -2.94 -0.26
CA TYR A 79 -1.65 -2.75 -0.46
C TYR A 79 -1.31 -1.46 -1.22
N TYR A 80 -2.02 -1.15 -2.30
CA TYR A 80 -1.72 0.03 -3.13
C TYR A 80 -2.34 1.34 -2.62
N THR A 81 -3.38 1.27 -1.79
CA THR A 81 -4.02 2.48 -1.23
C THR A 81 -3.47 2.90 0.13
N ASN A 82 -2.93 1.97 0.92
CA ASN A 82 -2.44 2.25 2.28
C ASN A 82 -0.91 2.32 2.36
N CYS A 83 -0.27 2.92 1.37
CA CYS A 83 1.19 3.07 1.33
C CYS A 83 1.72 3.70 2.62
N GLY A 84 2.72 3.04 3.23
CA GLY A 84 3.34 3.49 4.49
C GLY A 84 2.56 3.13 5.76
N ASP A 85 1.44 2.40 5.64
CA ASP A 85 0.61 2.00 6.76
C ASP A 85 0.79 0.50 7.11
N ILE A 86 0.47 0.16 8.36
CA ILE A 86 0.33 -1.20 8.88
C ILE A 86 -0.57 -2.04 7.96
N LEU A 87 -1.65 -1.47 7.41
CA LEU A 87 -2.53 -2.20 6.50
C LEU A 87 -1.83 -2.68 5.22
N GLN A 88 -0.88 -1.90 4.68
CA GLN A 88 -0.11 -2.34 3.52
C GLN A 88 0.76 -3.55 3.87
N LEU A 89 1.44 -3.52 5.02
CA LEU A 89 2.24 -4.65 5.50
C LEU A 89 1.40 -5.90 5.76
N ALA A 90 0.22 -5.72 6.35
CA ALA A 90 -0.69 -6.82 6.64
C ALA A 90 -1.27 -7.45 5.36
N ALA A 91 -1.63 -6.63 4.36
CA ALA A 91 -2.04 -7.12 3.05
C ALA A 91 -0.91 -7.85 2.31
N ALA A 92 0.32 -7.32 2.38
CA ALA A 92 1.50 -7.96 1.81
C ALA A 92 1.77 -9.33 2.44
N ALA A 93 1.60 -9.47 3.76
CA ALA A 93 1.79 -10.73 4.47
C ALA A 93 0.78 -11.80 4.01
N GLU A 94 -0.47 -11.41 3.79
CA GLU A 94 -1.53 -12.29 3.29
C GLU A 94 -1.34 -12.68 1.82
N LEU A 95 -0.91 -11.74 0.98
CA LEU A 95 -0.49 -12.04 -0.39
C LEU A 95 0.67 -13.04 -0.40
N TYR A 96 1.68 -12.83 0.45
CA TYR A 96 2.82 -13.75 0.59
C TYR A 96 2.39 -15.16 0.99
N ALA A 97 1.44 -15.27 1.93
CA ALA A 97 0.87 -16.54 2.35
C ALA A 97 0.09 -17.27 1.24
N ARG A 98 -0.31 -16.56 0.18
CA ARG A 98 -1.00 -17.09 -1.02
C ARG A 98 -0.06 -17.21 -2.22
N ASP A 99 1.23 -17.44 -1.96
CA ASP A 99 2.27 -17.63 -2.98
C ASP A 99 2.49 -16.45 -3.94
N TRP A 100 2.09 -15.24 -3.53
CA TRP A 100 2.54 -14.03 -4.19
C TRP A 100 3.92 -13.61 -3.67
N ARG A 101 4.79 -13.14 -4.56
CA ARG A 101 6.10 -12.60 -4.23
C ARG A 101 6.23 -11.21 -4.83
N TYR A 102 6.78 -10.28 -4.09
CA TYR A 102 7.00 -8.93 -4.59
C TYR A 102 8.37 -8.84 -5.24
N HIS A 103 8.44 -8.37 -6.48
CA HIS A 103 9.69 -8.17 -7.20
C HIS A 103 10.20 -6.74 -6.97
N LYS A 104 11.36 -6.58 -6.33
CA LYS A 104 11.89 -5.28 -5.89
C LYS A 104 12.13 -4.30 -7.04
N ASP A 105 12.72 -4.78 -8.13
CA ASP A 105 13.11 -3.91 -9.25
C ASP A 105 11.90 -3.52 -10.14
N GLU A 106 11.10 -4.50 -10.57
CA GLU A 106 9.86 -4.30 -11.35
C GLU A 106 8.71 -3.70 -10.53
N ARG A 107 8.80 -3.75 -9.19
CA ARG A 107 7.81 -3.21 -8.24
C ARG A 107 6.39 -3.79 -8.38
N VAL A 108 6.30 -5.06 -8.76
CA VAL A 108 5.04 -5.78 -8.96
C VAL A 108 4.97 -7.04 -8.13
N TRP A 109 3.75 -7.45 -7.79
CA TRP A 109 3.47 -8.77 -7.23
C TRP A 109 3.37 -9.80 -8.35
N ILE A 110 4.10 -10.91 -8.20
CA ILE A 110 4.09 -12.04 -9.13
C ILE A 110 3.73 -13.35 -8.42
N THR A 111 3.10 -14.27 -9.14
CA THR A 111 2.85 -15.64 -8.69
C THR A 111 3.00 -16.60 -9.86
N ARG A 112 3.35 -17.86 -9.58
CA ARG A 112 3.58 -18.86 -10.63
C ARG A 112 2.29 -19.13 -11.40
N PHE A 113 2.40 -19.33 -12.70
CA PHE A 113 1.27 -19.77 -13.49
C PHE A 113 0.86 -21.18 -13.02
N PRO A 114 -0.43 -21.40 -12.65
CA PRO A 114 -0.88 -22.66 -12.08
C PRO A 114 -0.69 -23.81 -13.07
N GLY A 115 -0.05 -24.88 -12.63
CA GLY A 115 0.20 -26.07 -13.45
C GLY A 115 1.32 -25.94 -14.48
N MET A 116 2.08 -24.83 -14.49
CA MET A 116 3.22 -24.65 -15.38
C MET A 116 4.50 -24.55 -14.56
N GLU A 117 5.43 -25.47 -14.79
CA GLU A 117 6.76 -25.39 -14.18
C GLU A 117 7.62 -24.33 -14.89
N PRO A 118 8.55 -23.67 -14.16
CA PRO A 118 9.50 -22.76 -14.78
C PRO A 118 10.35 -23.50 -15.82
N GLN A 119 10.55 -22.89 -16.98
CA GLN A 119 11.36 -23.45 -18.07
C GLN A 119 12.81 -23.67 -17.65
N ILE A 120 13.34 -22.76 -16.83
CA ILE A 120 14.70 -22.84 -16.28
C ILE A 120 14.58 -22.62 -14.78
N LYS A 121 15.20 -23.50 -14.00
CA LYS A 121 15.31 -23.36 -12.56
C LYS A 121 16.74 -23.68 -12.14
N THR A 122 17.38 -22.69 -11.52
CA THR A 122 18.74 -22.81 -10.96
C THR A 122 18.69 -22.52 -9.47
N ALA A 123 19.85 -22.56 -8.80
CA ALA A 123 19.94 -22.21 -7.38
C ALA A 123 19.72 -20.70 -7.12
N SER A 124 20.02 -19.83 -8.08
CA SER A 124 19.97 -18.36 -7.92
C SER A 124 18.82 -17.68 -8.65
N TYR A 125 18.32 -18.27 -9.73
CA TYR A 125 17.24 -17.70 -10.51
C TYR A 125 16.34 -18.76 -11.14
N GLU A 126 15.14 -18.34 -11.53
CA GLU A 126 14.23 -19.08 -12.38
C GLU A 126 13.70 -18.24 -13.53
N LYS A 127 13.37 -18.88 -14.65
CA LYS A 127 12.71 -18.26 -15.79
C LYS A 127 11.47 -19.06 -16.14
N GLY A 128 10.34 -18.37 -16.32
CA GLY A 128 9.08 -19.01 -16.67
C GLY A 128 7.95 -18.00 -16.86
N THR A 129 6.75 -18.52 -17.07
CA THR A 129 5.52 -17.71 -17.17
C THR A 129 4.93 -17.51 -15.78
N TYR A 130 4.69 -16.26 -15.41
CA TYR A 130 4.08 -15.87 -14.14
C TYR A 130 2.85 -15.02 -14.41
N TYR A 131 1.93 -15.02 -13.46
CA TYR A 131 0.97 -13.93 -13.35
C TYR A 131 1.61 -12.80 -12.57
N TYR A 132 1.50 -11.58 -13.08
CA TYR A 132 1.69 -10.38 -12.28
C TYR A 132 0.38 -9.61 -12.17
N PHE A 133 0.23 -8.85 -11.09
CA PHE A 133 -0.90 -7.95 -10.94
C PHE A 133 -0.55 -6.57 -11.52
N ASP A 134 -1.28 -6.13 -12.54
CA ASP A 134 -1.18 -4.81 -13.15
C ASP A 134 -2.08 -3.82 -12.38
N PRO A 135 -1.51 -2.87 -11.61
CA PRO A 135 -2.31 -1.92 -10.83
C PRO A 135 -2.99 -0.86 -11.69
N GLN A 136 -2.50 -0.59 -12.89
CA GLN A 136 -3.07 0.42 -13.80
C GLN A 136 -4.27 -0.15 -14.55
N GLY A 137 -4.16 -1.39 -15.02
CA GLY A 137 -5.25 -2.13 -15.67
C GLY A 137 -6.16 -2.89 -14.70
N TRP A 138 -5.83 -2.89 -13.41
CA TRP A 138 -6.51 -3.61 -12.32
C TRP A 138 -6.83 -5.08 -12.68
N ARG A 139 -5.82 -5.83 -13.12
CA ARG A 139 -6.01 -7.22 -13.60
C ARG A 139 -4.75 -8.08 -13.43
N LYS A 140 -4.94 -9.40 -13.40
CA LYS A 140 -3.84 -10.36 -13.51
C LYS A 140 -3.46 -10.55 -14.97
N VAL A 141 -2.18 -10.44 -15.27
CA VAL A 141 -1.63 -10.57 -16.63
C VAL A 141 -0.55 -11.64 -16.64
N ALA A 142 -0.61 -12.56 -17.59
CA ALA A 142 0.45 -13.55 -17.80
C ALA A 142 1.61 -12.91 -18.57
N LYS A 143 2.83 -13.10 -18.10
CA LYS A 143 4.07 -12.60 -18.74
C LYS A 143 5.23 -13.54 -18.39
N GLU A 144 6.19 -13.66 -19.30
CA GLU A 144 7.46 -14.31 -18.96
C GLU A 144 8.29 -13.41 -18.04
N PHE A 145 8.79 -13.98 -16.95
CA PHE A 145 9.71 -13.31 -16.02
C PHE A 145 11.03 -14.06 -15.93
N TYR A 146 12.09 -13.29 -15.75
CA TYR A 146 13.38 -13.73 -15.24
C TYR A 146 13.43 -13.31 -13.76
N VAL A 147 13.37 -14.29 -12.86
CA VAL A 147 13.21 -14.07 -11.43
C VAL A 147 14.49 -14.49 -10.72
N GLU A 148 15.30 -13.51 -10.35
CA GLU A 148 16.42 -13.71 -9.43
C GLU A 148 15.88 -13.77 -8.00
N TYR A 149 16.23 -14.81 -7.25
CA TYR A 149 15.68 -14.99 -5.90
C TYR A 149 16.10 -13.86 -4.95
N ASP A 150 17.29 -13.29 -5.14
CA ASP A 150 17.79 -12.12 -4.38
C ASP A 150 16.98 -10.84 -4.65
N LYS A 151 16.23 -10.78 -5.75
CA LYS A 151 15.39 -9.65 -6.16
C LYS A 151 13.94 -9.78 -5.70
N LEU A 152 13.59 -10.90 -5.08
CA LEU A 152 12.31 -11.05 -4.39
C LEU A 152 12.38 -10.45 -2.99
N GLU A 153 11.26 -9.90 -2.55
CA GLU A 153 11.09 -9.57 -1.13
C GLU A 153 10.87 -10.84 -0.31
N GLU A 154 11.42 -10.81 0.90
CA GLU A 154 11.15 -11.81 1.91
C GLU A 154 9.77 -11.58 2.54
N LYS A 155 9.37 -12.51 3.41
CA LYS A 155 8.12 -12.39 4.15
C LYS A 155 8.11 -11.06 4.94
N PRO A 156 7.08 -10.20 4.77
CA PRO A 156 6.93 -9.00 5.57
C PRO A 156 7.01 -9.33 7.07
N THR A 157 8.00 -8.78 7.78
CA THR A 157 8.28 -9.17 9.16
C THR A 157 7.28 -8.52 10.12
N ALA A 158 6.69 -9.32 11.01
CA ALA A 158 5.78 -8.85 12.07
C ALA A 158 6.43 -7.84 13.05
N GLN A 159 7.76 -7.74 13.07
CA GLN A 159 8.49 -6.79 13.89
C GLN A 159 8.19 -5.33 13.51
N ALA A 160 8.04 -5.02 12.23
CA ALA A 160 7.66 -3.68 11.78
C ALA A 160 6.24 -3.30 12.26
N LEU A 161 5.32 -4.27 12.25
CA LEU A 161 3.94 -4.10 12.72
C LEU A 161 3.87 -3.88 14.25
N GLN A 162 4.69 -4.60 15.02
CA GLN A 162 4.74 -4.46 16.49
C GLN A 162 5.43 -3.16 16.93
N GLN A 163 6.48 -2.72 16.24
CA GLN A 163 7.19 -1.48 16.56
C GLN A 163 6.33 -0.23 16.30
N GLN A 164 5.54 -0.20 15.21
CA GLN A 164 4.62 0.92 14.94
C GLN A 164 3.44 0.97 15.93
N GLN A 165 2.88 -0.18 16.33
CA GLN A 165 1.83 -0.22 17.35
C GLN A 165 2.33 0.28 18.71
N ALA A 166 3.58 -0.04 19.09
CA ALA A 166 4.21 0.47 20.31
C ALA A 166 4.43 2.01 20.27
N GLN A 167 4.79 2.55 19.10
CA GLN A 167 4.98 4.00 18.93
C GLN A 167 3.67 4.79 19.05
N GLN A 168 2.55 4.26 18.53
CA GLN A 168 1.24 4.92 18.64
C GLN A 168 0.68 4.94 20.07
N GLN A 169 0.94 3.90 20.87
CA GLN A 169 0.54 3.86 22.28
C GLN A 169 1.33 4.83 23.16
N THR A 170 2.57 5.17 22.78
CA THR A 170 3.42 6.07 23.57
C THR A 170 3.03 7.54 23.41
N GLN A 171 2.36 7.93 22.32
CA GLN A 171 1.92 9.31 22.06
C GLN A 171 0.56 9.67 22.70
N GLN A 172 -0.20 8.70 23.23
CA GLN A 172 -1.49 8.98 23.90
C GLN A 172 -1.37 9.14 25.43
N VAL A 173 -0.17 9.02 26.00
CA VAL A 173 0.08 9.11 27.46
C VAL A 173 0.92 10.35 27.84
N ALA A 174 1.08 11.31 26.92
CA ALA A 174 1.78 12.57 27.18
C ALA A 174 0.84 13.77 27.07
#